data_AF-A0AAP3EUP0-F1
#
_entry.id   AF-A0AAP3EUP0-F1
#
_cell.length_a   1.000
_cell.length_b   1.000
_cell.length_c   1.000
_cell.angle_alpha   90.00
_cell.angle_beta   90.00
_cell.angle_gamma   90.00
#
_symmetry.space_group_name_H-M   'P 1'
#
loop_
_entity.id
_entity.type
_entity.pdbx_description
1 polymer ?
#
loop_
_entity_poly.entity_id
_entity_poly.type
_entity_poly.pdbx_seq_one_letter_code
_entity_poly.pdbx_strand_id
1 'polypeptide(L)'
;MELVKLKKNSSFLRIKASYLDEDSVELTESEKNKKKRLTHAWALCLNNKYSAHQTVHILMRDHGVSRATAYRDYNWSMQIFGDLDATHLAAERQVLKEAFWNEYQLARKEGNGELAVKALKEYRALFNFDAEENQIDPNKIQAHEYHLSMPRWVYKKMDAMFSGGVVDFNNLEVEDVEYREDTKSEDEDYEDDQGDF
;
A
#
# COMPACT_ATOMS: atom_id res chain seq x y z
N MET A 1 23.44 -11.95 -9.47
CA MET A 1 22.21 -11.60 -8.71
C MET A 1 22.07 -12.62 -7.61
N GLU A 2 22.18 -12.23 -6.35
CA GLU A 2 21.93 -13.15 -5.24
C GLU A 2 20.44 -13.49 -5.20
N LEU A 3 20.13 -14.78 -5.35
CA LEU A 3 18.82 -15.32 -5.02
C LEU A 3 18.66 -15.17 -3.50
N VAL A 4 18.07 -14.06 -3.07
CA VAL A 4 17.61 -13.88 -1.69
C VAL A 4 16.76 -15.10 -1.37
N LYS A 5 17.25 -15.98 -0.49
CA LYS A 5 16.47 -17.13 0.00
C LYS A 5 15.22 -16.56 0.66
N LEU A 6 14.11 -16.59 -0.06
CA LEU A 6 12.82 -16.04 0.32
C LEU A 6 12.30 -16.79 1.55
N LYS A 7 12.60 -16.28 2.75
CA LYS A 7 12.26 -16.90 4.05
C LYS A 7 10.76 -16.88 4.40
N LYS A 8 9.89 -16.38 3.51
CA LYS A 8 8.44 -16.25 3.71
C LYS A 8 7.70 -16.84 2.50
N ASN A 9 6.96 -17.93 2.70
CA ASN A 9 6.10 -18.55 1.68
C ASN A 9 4.82 -17.73 1.45
N SER A 10 4.95 -16.45 1.08
CA SER A 10 3.80 -15.61 0.74
C SER A 10 3.34 -15.93 -0.68
N SER A 11 2.02 -16.04 -0.88
CA SER A 11 1.41 -16.24 -2.21
C SER A 11 1.91 -15.22 -3.24
N PHE A 12 2.03 -13.95 -2.86
CA PHE A 12 2.67 -12.90 -3.65
C PHE A 12 4.09 -13.24 -4.14
N LEU A 13 4.96 -13.72 -3.24
CA LEU A 13 6.36 -14.02 -3.56
C LEU A 13 6.47 -15.24 -4.49
N ARG A 14 5.60 -16.24 -4.31
CA ARG A 14 5.51 -17.41 -5.22
C ARG A 14 5.06 -16.99 -6.61
N ILE A 15 4.04 -16.14 -6.70
CA ILE A 15 3.58 -15.60 -7.99
C ILE A 15 4.69 -14.78 -8.66
N LYS A 16 5.39 -13.91 -7.91
CA LYS A 16 6.52 -13.13 -8.42
C LYS A 16 7.65 -14.04 -8.91
N ALA A 17 8.01 -15.08 -8.15
CA ALA A 17 9.02 -16.05 -8.53
C ALA A 17 8.63 -16.80 -9.83
N SER A 18 7.35 -17.12 -10.01
CA SER A 18 6.84 -17.77 -11.23
C SER A 18 6.98 -16.95 -12.51
N TYR A 19 7.26 -15.64 -12.42
CA TYR A 19 7.56 -14.80 -13.59
C TYR A 19 9.07 -14.68 -13.87
N LEU A 20 9.92 -15.04 -12.90
CA LEU A 20 11.37 -15.04 -13.04
C LEU A 20 11.89 -16.39 -13.55
N ASP A 21 11.30 -17.48 -13.06
CA ASP A 21 11.69 -18.85 -13.42
C ASP A 21 10.45 -19.77 -13.38
N GLU A 22 9.91 -20.10 -14.56
CA GLU A 22 8.63 -20.82 -14.73
C GLU A 22 8.68 -22.26 -14.23
N ASP A 23 9.86 -22.90 -14.25
CA ASP A 23 10.03 -24.31 -13.86
C ASP A 23 10.32 -24.49 -12.36
N SER A 24 10.65 -23.39 -11.66
CA SER A 24 11.09 -23.45 -10.26
C SER A 24 9.96 -23.53 -9.23
N VAL A 25 8.75 -23.08 -9.58
CA VAL A 25 7.62 -22.96 -8.64
C VAL A 25 6.33 -23.47 -9.24
N GLU A 26 5.85 -24.62 -8.74
CA GLU A 26 4.49 -25.07 -9.00
C GLU A 26 3.49 -24.21 -8.23
N LEU A 27 2.62 -23.50 -8.95
CA LEU A 27 1.53 -22.70 -8.38
C LEU A 27 0.29 -23.57 -8.15
N THR A 28 -0.36 -23.35 -7.01
CA THR A 28 -1.69 -23.89 -6.74
C THR A 28 -2.74 -23.29 -7.68
N GLU A 29 -3.92 -23.92 -7.83
CA GLU A 29 -4.95 -23.43 -8.75
C GLU A 29 -5.47 -22.04 -8.35
N SER A 30 -5.55 -21.76 -7.04
CA SER A 30 -5.91 -20.43 -6.52
C SER A 30 -4.87 -19.37 -6.88
N GLU A 31 -3.58 -19.70 -6.79
CA GLU A 31 -2.49 -18.81 -7.20
C GLU A 31 -2.44 -18.59 -8.72
N LYS A 32 -2.77 -19.61 -9.53
CA LYS A 32 -2.93 -19.43 -10.98
C LYS A 32 -4.05 -18.46 -11.32
N ASN A 33 -5.17 -18.54 -10.60
CA ASN A 33 -6.27 -17.58 -10.76
C ASN A 33 -5.86 -16.16 -10.33
N LYS A 34 -5.14 -16.03 -9.21
CA LYS A 34 -4.53 -14.74 -8.80
C LYS A 34 -3.58 -14.22 -9.90
N LYS A 35 -2.67 -15.04 -10.42
CA LYS A 35 -1.74 -14.69 -11.52
C LYS A 35 -2.48 -14.15 -12.74
N LYS A 36 -3.58 -14.79 -13.15
CA LYS A 36 -4.44 -14.32 -14.26
C LYS A 36 -5.07 -12.96 -13.97
N ARG A 37 -5.60 -12.75 -12.76
CA ARG A 37 -6.17 -11.45 -12.34
C ARG A 37 -5.15 -10.33 -12.33
N LEU A 38 -3.95 -10.60 -11.79
CA LEU A 38 -2.85 -9.64 -11.77
C LEU A 38 -2.40 -9.24 -13.17
N THR A 39 -2.29 -10.21 -14.08
CA THR A 39 -1.95 -9.97 -15.49
C THR A 39 -3.05 -9.14 -16.18
N HIS A 40 -4.32 -9.47 -15.93
CA HIS A 40 -5.45 -8.74 -16.47
C HIS A 40 -5.49 -7.28 -15.99
N ALA A 41 -5.26 -7.07 -14.69
CA ALA A 41 -5.18 -5.73 -14.10
C ALA A 41 -4.12 -4.86 -14.78
N TRP A 42 -2.93 -5.41 -15.00
CA TRP A 42 -1.84 -4.67 -15.65
C TRP A 42 -2.15 -4.38 -17.12
N ALA A 43 -2.71 -5.35 -17.85
CA ALA A 43 -3.08 -5.19 -19.24
C ALA A 43 -4.15 -4.10 -19.45
N LEU A 44 -5.10 -3.97 -18.51
CA LEU A 44 -6.12 -2.92 -18.53
C LEU A 44 -5.48 -1.52 -18.41
N CYS A 45 -4.53 -1.36 -17.49
CA CYS A 45 -3.82 -0.10 -17.32
C CYS A 45 -2.92 0.21 -18.52
N LEU A 46 -2.17 -0.78 -19.03
CA LEU A 46 -1.24 -0.57 -20.14
C LEU A 46 -1.95 -0.26 -21.46
N ASN A 47 -2.95 -1.08 -21.84
CA ASN A 47 -3.56 -1.00 -23.17
C ASN A 47 -4.61 0.10 -23.25
N ASN A 48 -5.42 0.24 -22.20
CA ASN A 48 -6.61 1.10 -22.24
C ASN A 48 -6.43 2.39 -21.42
N LYS A 49 -5.28 2.56 -20.72
CA LYS A 49 -4.96 3.72 -19.89
C LYS A 49 -6.03 4.02 -18.84
N TYR A 50 -6.65 2.97 -18.29
CA TYR A 50 -7.63 3.11 -17.23
C TYR A 50 -6.97 3.55 -15.92
N SER A 51 -7.67 4.42 -15.19
CA SER A 51 -7.24 4.82 -13.85
C SER A 51 -7.36 3.66 -12.86
N ALA A 52 -6.62 3.72 -11.76
CA ALA A 52 -6.66 2.72 -10.69
C ALA A 52 -8.10 2.34 -10.28
N HIS A 53 -8.96 3.35 -10.08
CA HIS A 53 -10.35 3.14 -9.69
C HIS A 53 -11.16 2.41 -10.78
N GLN A 54 -10.99 2.79 -12.04
CA GLN A 54 -11.66 2.12 -13.16
C GLN A 54 -11.22 0.67 -13.28
N THR A 55 -9.91 0.40 -13.18
CA THR A 55 -9.36 -0.96 -13.23
C THR A 55 -9.92 -1.82 -12.11
N VAL A 56 -10.02 -1.30 -10.88
CA VAL A 56 -10.61 -2.03 -9.75
C VAL A 56 -12.07 -2.39 -10.01
N HIS A 57 -12.89 -1.46 -10.53
CA HIS A 57 -14.28 -1.76 -10.88
C HIS A 57 -14.42 -2.83 -11.95
N ILE A 58 -13.55 -2.79 -12.97
CA ILE A 58 -13.52 -3.81 -14.04
C ILE A 58 -13.11 -5.16 -13.47
N LEU A 59 -12.11 -5.21 -12.58
CA LEU A 59 -11.70 -6.45 -11.91
C LEU A 59 -12.80 -7.06 -11.04
N MET A 60 -13.53 -6.23 -10.30
CA MET A 60 -14.68 -6.67 -9.51
C MET A 60 -15.77 -7.28 -10.39
N ARG A 61 -16.07 -6.65 -11.53
CA ARG A 61 -17.08 -7.12 -12.47
C ARG A 61 -16.69 -8.41 -13.17
N ASP A 62 -15.45 -8.48 -13.67
CA ASP A 62 -15.02 -9.57 -14.55
C ASP A 62 -14.63 -10.83 -13.77
N HIS A 63 -14.13 -10.66 -12.52
CA HIS A 63 -13.67 -11.77 -11.68
C HIS A 63 -14.53 -12.03 -10.43
N GLY A 64 -15.59 -11.24 -10.22
CA GLY A 64 -16.52 -11.41 -9.09
C GLY A 64 -15.88 -11.26 -7.71
N VAL A 65 -14.76 -10.54 -7.60
CA VAL A 65 -14.01 -10.37 -6.35
C VAL A 65 -14.51 -9.17 -5.54
N SER A 66 -14.31 -9.22 -4.22
CA SER A 66 -14.61 -8.09 -3.34
C SER A 66 -13.72 -6.88 -3.69
N ARG A 67 -14.19 -5.68 -3.34
CA ARG A 67 -13.44 -4.42 -3.56
C ARG A 67 -12.06 -4.47 -2.90
N ALA A 68 -11.97 -4.99 -1.68
CA ALA A 68 -10.71 -5.10 -0.94
C ALA A 68 -9.71 -6.02 -1.66
N THR A 69 -10.17 -7.16 -2.18
CA THR A 69 -9.33 -8.08 -2.95
C THR A 69 -8.91 -7.47 -4.29
N ALA A 70 -9.80 -6.77 -4.97
CA ALA A 70 -9.48 -6.09 -6.23
C ALA A 70 -8.41 -5.00 -6.06
N TYR A 71 -8.48 -4.20 -5.00
CA TYR A 71 -7.41 -3.22 -4.67
C TYR A 71 -6.09 -3.91 -4.33
N ARG A 72 -6.12 -5.02 -3.59
CA ARG A 72 -4.92 -5.80 -3.27
C ARG A 72 -4.27 -6.35 -4.53
N ASP A 73 -5.08 -6.94 -5.41
CA ASP A 73 -4.62 -7.49 -6.70
C ASP A 73 -4.06 -6.37 -7.60
N TYR A 74 -4.72 -5.21 -7.68
CA TYR A 74 -4.18 -4.05 -8.40
C TYR A 74 -2.81 -3.61 -7.87
N ASN A 75 -2.67 -3.45 -6.54
CA ASN A 75 -1.41 -3.04 -5.93
C ASN A 75 -0.30 -4.09 -6.15
N TRP A 76 -0.61 -5.38 -6.02
CA TRP A 76 0.35 -6.46 -6.30
C TRP A 76 0.76 -6.49 -7.76
N SER A 77 -0.17 -6.21 -8.67
CA SER A 77 0.09 -6.12 -10.10
C SER A 77 1.11 -5.01 -10.40
N MET A 78 0.90 -3.80 -9.86
CA MET A 78 1.85 -2.69 -10.01
C MET A 78 3.22 -3.01 -9.37
N GLN A 79 3.27 -3.70 -8.23
CA GLN A 79 4.54 -4.10 -7.61
C GLN A 79 5.33 -5.16 -8.39
N ILE A 80 4.65 -6.05 -9.12
CA ILE A 80 5.29 -7.12 -9.89
C ILE A 80 5.75 -6.60 -11.25
N PHE A 81 4.88 -5.88 -11.96
CA PHE A 81 5.14 -5.47 -13.35
C PHE A 81 5.71 -4.06 -13.47
N GLY A 82 5.71 -3.29 -12.39
CA GLY A 82 6.08 -1.88 -12.38
C GLY A 82 4.84 -0.99 -12.31
N ASP A 83 4.97 0.07 -11.51
CA ASP A 83 3.95 1.08 -11.36
C ASP A 83 3.97 2.01 -12.56
N LEU A 84 2.86 2.04 -13.30
CA LEU A 84 2.69 2.83 -14.51
C LEU A 84 2.38 4.30 -14.20
N ASP A 85 1.78 4.55 -13.05
CA ASP A 85 1.35 5.89 -12.62
C ASP A 85 2.36 6.53 -11.64
N ALA A 86 3.46 5.83 -11.34
CA ALA A 86 4.50 6.33 -10.44
C ALA A 86 5.17 7.59 -11.01
N THR A 87 4.73 8.75 -10.53
CA THR A 87 5.52 9.97 -10.66
C THR A 87 6.50 10.04 -9.50
N HIS A 88 7.78 9.89 -9.81
CA HIS A 88 8.82 10.11 -8.80
C HIS A 88 8.92 11.60 -8.53
N LEU A 89 8.60 12.02 -7.30
CA LEU A 89 8.73 13.41 -6.85
C LEU A 89 10.14 13.98 -7.15
N ALA A 90 11.17 13.15 -7.04
CA ALA A 90 12.54 13.52 -7.40
C ALA A 90 12.69 13.82 -8.90
N ALA A 91 12.04 13.04 -9.78
CA ALA A 91 12.06 13.26 -11.22
C ALA A 91 11.27 14.52 -11.59
N GLU A 92 10.07 14.71 -11.02
CA GLU A 92 9.28 15.94 -11.23
C GLU A 92 10.04 17.19 -10.76
N ARG A 93 10.69 17.13 -9.59
CA ARG A 93 11.56 18.21 -9.10
C ARG A 93 12.70 18.52 -10.07
N GLN A 94 13.31 17.49 -10.66
CA GLN A 94 14.39 17.67 -11.63
C GLN A 94 13.89 18.33 -12.92
N VAL A 95 12.70 17.97 -13.41
CA VAL A 95 12.06 18.60 -14.57
C VAL A 95 11.75 20.07 -14.27
N LEU A 96 11.16 20.37 -13.12
CA LEU A 96 10.86 21.74 -12.70
C LEU A 96 12.13 22.58 -12.52
N LYS A 97 13.19 22.00 -11.94
CA LYS A 97 14.51 22.63 -11.79
C LYS A 97 15.04 23.11 -13.14
N GLU A 98 14.98 22.27 -14.17
CA GLU A 98 15.43 22.61 -15.51
C GLU A 98 14.55 23.68 -16.16
N ALA A 99 13.22 23.58 -16.02
CA ALA A 99 12.28 24.57 -16.51
C ALA A 99 12.54 25.97 -15.92
N PHE A 100 12.66 26.09 -14.58
CA PHE A 100 12.96 27.37 -13.94
C PHE A 100 14.34 27.92 -14.30
N TRP A 101 15.33 27.05 -14.53
CA TRP A 101 16.64 27.47 -14.98
C TRP A 101 16.60 28.09 -16.38
N ASN A 102 15.82 27.50 -17.29
CA ASN A 102 15.63 28.03 -18.64
C ASN A 102 14.92 29.39 -18.63
N GLU A 103 13.84 29.53 -17.85
CA GLU A 103 13.12 30.81 -17.67
C GLU A 103 14.02 31.91 -17.09
N TYR A 104 14.89 31.56 -16.14
CA TYR A 104 15.87 32.49 -15.61
C TYR A 104 16.86 32.99 -16.68
N GLN A 105 17.34 32.09 -17.56
CA GLN A 105 18.24 32.48 -18.65
C GLN A 105 17.55 33.39 -19.67
N LEU A 106 16.29 33.12 -20.00
CA LEU A 106 15.46 33.97 -20.86
C LEU A 106 15.27 35.37 -20.24
N ALA A 107 14.84 35.43 -18.98
CA ALA A 107 14.65 36.68 -18.26
C ALA A 107 15.93 37.52 -18.20
N ARG A 108 17.10 36.88 -18.03
CA ARG A 108 18.40 37.56 -18.08
C ARG A 108 18.75 38.10 -19.45
N LYS A 109 18.45 37.36 -20.53
CA LYS A 109 18.67 37.84 -21.90
C LYS A 109 17.79 39.04 -22.24
N GLU A 110 16.57 39.05 -21.72
CA GLU A 110 15.62 40.15 -21.90
C GLU A 110 15.89 41.36 -20.98
N GLY A 111 16.82 41.24 -20.03
CA GLY A 111 17.14 42.29 -19.06
C GLY A 111 16.11 42.47 -17.96
N ASN A 112 15.16 41.53 -17.81
CA ASN A 112 14.12 41.58 -16.78
C ASN A 112 14.62 40.95 -15.47
N GLY A 113 15.26 41.78 -14.65
CA GLY A 113 15.82 41.36 -13.35
C GLY A 113 14.77 40.87 -12.35
N GLU A 114 13.54 41.42 -12.37
CA GLU A 114 12.48 41.03 -11.45
C GLU A 114 12.00 39.60 -11.73
N LEU A 115 11.80 39.27 -13.01
CA LEU A 115 11.39 37.93 -13.43
C LEU A 115 12.50 36.90 -13.14
N ALA A 116 13.76 37.27 -13.35
CA ALA A 116 14.91 36.43 -13.01
C ALA A 116 14.98 36.11 -11.50
N VAL A 117 14.73 37.11 -10.64
CA VAL A 117 14.68 36.92 -9.17
C VAL A 117 13.50 36.04 -8.78
N LYS A 118 12.34 36.20 -9.42
CA LYS A 118 11.16 35.38 -9.18
C LYS A 118 11.41 33.91 -9.53
N ALA A 119 11.98 33.64 -10.71
CA ALA A 119 12.34 32.28 -11.14
C ALA A 119 13.32 31.61 -10.16
N LEU A 120 14.31 32.36 -9.65
CA LEU A 120 15.24 31.85 -8.64
C LEU A 120 14.59 31.56 -7.28
N LYS A 121 13.56 32.32 -6.87
CA LYS A 121 12.81 32.04 -5.64
C LYS A 121 12.01 30.75 -5.75
N GLU A 122 11.31 30.55 -6.86
CA GLU A 122 10.58 29.30 -7.13
C GLU A 122 11.53 28.10 -7.23
N TYR A 123 12.68 28.28 -7.90
CA TYR A 123 13.74 27.28 -7.94
C TYR A 123 14.25 26.92 -6.53
N ARG A 124 14.47 27.92 -5.66
CA ARG A 124 14.87 27.68 -4.26
C ARG A 124 13.81 26.89 -3.51
N ALA A 125 12.53 27.18 -3.71
CA ALA A 125 11.43 26.51 -3.02
C ALA A 125 11.31 25.01 -3.37
N LEU A 126 11.82 24.57 -4.53
CA LEU A 126 11.89 23.13 -4.88
C LEU A 126 12.81 22.34 -3.94
N PHE A 127 13.78 23.02 -3.35
CA PHE A 127 14.72 22.44 -2.42
C PHE A 127 14.33 22.93 -1.02
N ASN A 128 13.70 22.05 -0.25
CA ASN A 128 13.35 22.30 1.14
C ASN A 128 14.62 22.34 2.01
N PHE A 129 15.44 23.37 1.84
CA PHE A 129 16.67 23.58 2.61
C PHE A 129 16.39 23.86 4.09
N ASP A 130 15.19 24.32 4.43
CA ASP A 130 14.76 24.57 5.82
C ASP A 130 14.24 23.30 6.53
N ALA A 131 14.07 22.19 5.80
CA ALA A 131 13.63 20.91 6.36
C ALA A 131 14.84 20.09 6.84
N GLU A 132 15.52 20.55 7.88
CA GLU A 132 16.47 19.70 8.61
C GLU A 132 15.71 18.61 9.40
N GLU A 133 15.68 17.43 8.79
CA GLU A 133 16.10 16.12 9.30
C GLU A 133 15.51 15.46 10.56
N ASN A 134 14.83 16.13 11.50
CA ASN A 134 14.31 15.44 12.71
C ASN A 134 13.10 16.13 13.37
N GLN A 135 12.01 16.36 12.63
CA GLN A 135 10.71 16.60 13.27
C GLN A 135 10.12 15.25 13.72
N ILE A 136 10.49 14.82 14.92
CA ILE A 136 9.88 13.64 15.54
C ILE A 136 8.45 14.02 15.92
N ASP A 137 7.47 13.43 15.24
CA ASP A 137 6.05 13.57 15.56
C ASP A 137 5.81 12.99 16.98
N PRO A 138 5.42 13.81 17.97
CA PRO A 138 5.21 13.36 19.34
C PRO A 138 4.19 12.23 19.45
N ASN A 139 3.24 12.15 18.52
CA ASN A 139 2.23 11.10 18.48
C ASN A 139 2.83 9.71 18.21
N LYS A 140 3.97 9.64 17.50
CA LYS A 140 4.66 8.37 17.22
C LYS A 140 5.47 7.84 18.40
N ILE A 141 5.72 8.68 19.41
CA ILE A 141 6.43 8.30 20.64
C ILE A 141 5.42 7.92 21.74
N GLN A 142 4.17 8.36 21.64
CA GLN A 142 3.14 8.02 22.63
C GLN A 142 2.80 6.53 22.57
N ALA A 143 2.75 5.90 23.73
CA ALA A 143 2.30 4.52 23.86
C ALA A 143 0.80 4.44 23.54
N HIS A 144 0.42 3.71 22.49
CA HIS A 144 -0.97 3.44 22.17
C HIS A 144 -1.43 2.18 22.91
N GLU A 145 -2.47 2.31 23.75
CA GLU A 145 -3.17 1.19 24.35
C GLU A 145 -4.34 0.78 23.44
N TYR A 146 -4.26 -0.43 22.87
CA TYR A 146 -5.33 -0.98 22.04
C TYR A 146 -6.23 -1.89 22.88
N HIS A 147 -7.46 -1.44 23.12
CA HIS A 147 -8.49 -2.25 23.77
C HIS A 147 -9.23 -3.07 22.70
N LEU A 148 -8.88 -4.34 22.58
CA LEU A 148 -9.49 -5.27 21.63
C LEU A 148 -10.69 -5.97 22.28
N SER A 149 -11.91 -5.63 21.86
CA SER A 149 -13.10 -6.42 22.19
C SER A 149 -13.25 -7.55 21.18
N MET A 150 -13.11 -8.78 21.64
CA MET A 150 -13.18 -9.98 20.81
C MET A 150 -14.53 -10.69 21.01
N PRO A 151 -15.20 -11.16 19.95
CA PRO A 151 -16.45 -11.88 20.09
C PRO A 151 -16.25 -13.28 20.72
N ARG A 152 -17.28 -13.77 21.43
CA ARG A 152 -17.22 -14.96 22.31
C ARG A 152 -16.76 -16.25 21.61
N TRP A 153 -16.96 -16.36 20.31
CA TRP A 153 -16.54 -17.49 19.50
C TRP A 153 -15.02 -17.52 19.24
N VAL A 154 -14.36 -16.36 19.28
CA VAL A 154 -12.91 -16.23 19.06
C VAL A 154 -12.14 -16.71 20.30
N TYR A 155 -12.64 -16.45 21.51
CA TYR A 155 -12.03 -16.94 22.75
C TYR A 155 -11.85 -18.46 22.76
N LYS A 156 -12.86 -19.23 22.34
CA LYS A 156 -12.76 -20.69 22.29
C LYS A 156 -11.68 -21.18 21.32
N LYS A 157 -11.47 -20.47 20.21
CA LYS A 157 -10.41 -20.79 19.25
C LYS A 157 -9.04 -20.33 19.75
N MET A 158 -8.97 -19.19 20.42
CA MET A 158 -7.74 -18.71 21.08
C MET A 158 -7.31 -19.65 22.20
N ASP A 159 -8.21 -20.08 23.09
CA ASP A 159 -7.89 -21.04 24.16
C ASP A 159 -7.33 -22.35 23.60
N ALA A 160 -7.91 -22.85 22.50
CA ALA A 160 -7.39 -24.03 21.81
C ALA A 160 -5.99 -23.79 21.24
N MET A 161 -5.71 -22.62 20.65
CA MET A 161 -4.40 -22.26 20.10
C MET A 161 -3.35 -21.99 21.19
N PHE A 162 -3.71 -21.36 22.30
CA PHE A 162 -2.78 -21.01 23.39
C PHE A 162 -2.50 -22.15 24.36
N SER A 163 -3.34 -23.19 24.38
CA SER A 163 -3.12 -24.40 25.21
C SER A 163 -1.76 -25.08 24.97
N GLY A 164 -1.19 -24.93 23.76
CA GLY A 164 0.12 -25.48 23.39
C GLY A 164 1.31 -24.55 23.68
N GLY A 165 1.09 -23.34 24.18
CA GLY A 165 2.15 -22.36 24.51
C GLY A 165 2.89 -21.75 23.31
N VAL A 166 2.76 -22.33 22.11
CA VAL A 166 3.33 -21.81 20.86
C VAL A 166 2.24 -21.82 19.79
N VAL A 167 1.88 -20.64 19.30
CA VAL A 167 0.96 -20.48 18.17
C VAL A 167 1.79 -20.33 16.89
N ASP A 168 1.75 -21.34 16.02
CA ASP A 168 2.39 -21.26 14.70
C ASP A 168 1.47 -20.57 13.69
N PHE A 169 1.76 -19.30 13.40
CA PHE A 169 1.03 -18.50 12.42
C PHE A 169 1.44 -18.77 10.96
N ASN A 170 2.44 -19.62 10.70
CA ASN A 170 2.93 -19.83 9.33
C ASN A 170 2.06 -20.81 8.53
N ASN A 171 1.38 -21.73 9.22
CA ASN A 171 0.54 -22.76 8.61
C ASN A 171 -0.97 -22.44 8.75
N LEU A 172 -1.30 -21.21 9.14
CA LEU A 172 -2.67 -20.79 9.36
C LEU A 172 -3.25 -20.24 8.04
N GLU A 173 -4.03 -21.04 7.33
CA GLU A 173 -4.79 -20.59 6.15
C GLU A 173 -6.00 -19.76 6.60
N VAL A 174 -5.84 -18.43 6.71
CA VAL A 174 -6.93 -17.49 7.11
C VAL A 174 -7.26 -16.52 5.97
N GLU A 175 -7.20 -16.97 4.73
CA GLU A 175 -7.52 -16.11 3.58
C GLU A 175 -9.04 -16.00 3.32
N ASP A 176 -9.87 -16.92 3.85
CA ASP A 176 -11.31 -17.02 3.57
C ASP A 176 -12.17 -16.94 4.85
N VAL A 177 -12.20 -15.78 5.49
CA VAL A 177 -13.23 -15.49 6.50
C VAL A 177 -14.38 -14.75 5.82
N GLU A 178 -15.57 -15.36 5.79
CA GLU A 178 -16.80 -14.65 5.40
C GLU A 178 -16.99 -13.44 6.31
N TYR A 179 -17.02 -12.25 5.70
CA TYR A 179 -17.40 -11.03 6.40
C TYR A 179 -18.83 -11.18 6.93
N ARG A 180 -18.99 -11.08 8.25
CA ARG A 180 -20.29 -10.97 8.90
C ARG A 180 -20.37 -9.58 9.51
N GLU A 181 -21.43 -8.87 9.17
CA GLU A 181 -21.74 -7.55 9.73
C GLU A 181 -22.18 -7.75 11.19
N ASP A 182 -21.50 -7.10 12.14
CA ASP A 182 -21.91 -7.11 13.54
C ASP A 182 -23.13 -6.20 13.71
N THR A 183 -24.32 -6.79 13.75
CA THR A 183 -25.54 -6.11 14.19
C THR A 183 -25.62 -6.13 15.71
N LYS A 184 -24.82 -5.30 16.39
CA LYS A 184 -25.08 -4.88 17.77
C LYS A 184 -24.62 -3.43 17.95
N SER A 185 -25.48 -2.52 17.52
CA SER A 185 -25.60 -1.19 18.10
C SER A 185 -26.64 -1.29 19.22
N GLU A 186 -26.20 -1.58 20.43
CA GLU A 186 -26.90 -1.13 21.62
C GLU A 186 -25.84 -0.47 22.48
N ASP A 187 -25.95 0.86 22.56
CA ASP A 187 -25.32 1.69 23.56
C ASP A 187 -25.72 1.13 24.94
N GLU A 188 -24.86 0.32 25.54
CA GLU A 188 -24.91 0.09 26.98
C GLU A 188 -24.14 1.22 27.63
N ASP A 189 -24.88 2.26 28.05
CA ASP A 189 -24.43 3.28 28.97
C ASP A 189 -23.88 2.60 30.23
N TYR A 190 -22.55 2.67 30.42
CA TYR A 190 -21.93 2.32 31.69
C TYR A 190 -21.91 3.57 32.56
N GLU A 191 -22.83 3.64 33.52
CA GLU A 191 -22.79 4.60 34.63
C GLU A 191 -21.47 4.44 35.40
N ASP A 192 -20.75 5.55 35.58
CA ASP A 192 -19.60 5.67 36.46
C ASP A 192 -20.01 5.29 37.90
N ASP A 193 -19.69 4.06 38.31
CA ASP A 193 -19.74 3.68 39.71
C ASP A 193 -18.49 4.25 40.40
N GLN A 194 -18.62 5.46 40.95
CA GLN A 194 -17.65 6.04 41.89
C GLN A 194 -17.65 5.20 43.17
N GLY A 195 -16.82 4.15 43.17
CA GLY A 195 -16.43 3.44 44.38
C GLY A 195 -15.29 4.17 45.08
N ASP A 196 -15.62 4.91 46.14
CA ASP A 196 -14.70 5.26 47.23
C ASP A 196 -13.89 4.03 47.67
N PHE A 197 -12.56 4.14 47.71
CA PHE A 197 -11.69 3.78 48.85
C PHE A 197 -10.22 4.14 48.55
#